data_AF-S7HKB7-F1
#
_entry.id   AF-S7HKB7-F1
#
_cell.length_a   1.000
_cell.length_b   1.000
_cell.length_c   1.000
_cell.angle_alpha   90.00
_cell.angle_beta   90.00
_cell.angle_gamma   90.00
#
_symmetry.space_group_name_H-M   'P 1'
#
loop_
_entity.id
_entity.type
_entity.pdbx_description
1 polymer ?
#
loop_
_entity_poly.entity_id
_entity_poly.type
_entity_poly.pdbx_seq_one_letter_code
_entity_poly.pdbx_strand_id
1 'polypeptide(L)'
;SLNLLTYDKTPDDVMYVLLEETRRAVHDLQQTMGSDLPVSVCSADELLQQASAYPGFDVFYEAAKQASFVALQEGSSTYVEETIHLLEQILDFTGMTAPMAVVAFAPPCYPAADSLSFPTPAFTDLLEKIPTLMDVRFDRYFNGVSDCSYCCVDPDFDESMVEKNLLLWGKAYPFDLDSLKKLQIPFLLLGPWGKDLHEGTERVHIDSVSRKLPHILDAIISYVGRE
;
A
#
# COMPACT_ATOMS: atom_id res chain seq x y z
N SER A 1 -10.24 -6.30 6.03
CA SER A 1 -9.07 -5.41 5.81
C SER A 1 -9.59 -4.02 5.46
N LEU A 2 -9.11 -2.98 6.14
CA LEU A 2 -9.48 -1.61 5.84
C LEU A 2 -8.64 -1.17 4.62
N ASN A 3 -9.11 -1.46 3.40
CA ASN A 3 -8.52 -0.89 2.19
C ASN A 3 -8.97 0.58 2.09
N LEU A 4 -8.37 1.43 2.93
CA LEU A 4 -8.61 2.86 2.86
C LEU A 4 -7.86 3.42 1.65
N LEU A 5 -8.65 3.77 0.63
CA LEU A 5 -8.52 5.06 -0.04
C LEU A 5 -7.16 5.32 -0.74
N THR A 6 -6.96 4.81 -1.95
CA THR A 6 -5.87 5.33 -2.80
C THR A 6 -6.29 5.71 -4.21
N TYR A 7 -7.50 5.32 -4.66
CA TYR A 7 -7.99 5.77 -5.95
C TYR A 7 -8.36 7.27 -5.95
N ASP A 8 -9.17 7.70 -4.98
CA ASP A 8 -9.63 9.10 -4.89
C ASP A 8 -8.83 9.97 -3.91
N LYS A 9 -7.84 9.38 -3.21
CA LYS A 9 -7.09 10.05 -2.16
C LYS A 9 -5.61 9.84 -2.34
N THR A 10 -4.88 10.93 -2.20
CA THR A 10 -3.42 10.92 -2.20
C THR A 10 -2.87 10.31 -0.91
N PRO A 11 -1.59 9.88 -0.88
CA PRO A 11 -0.95 9.48 0.36
C PRO A 11 -1.04 10.55 1.48
N ASP A 12 -1.02 11.83 1.11
CA ASP A 12 -1.22 12.97 2.03
C ASP A 12 -2.62 12.97 2.65
N ASP A 13 -3.66 12.78 1.82
CA ASP A 13 -5.04 12.68 2.31
C ASP A 13 -5.22 11.49 3.27
N VAL A 14 -4.57 10.36 2.96
CA VAL A 14 -4.59 9.16 3.81
C VAL A 14 -3.89 9.45 5.15
N MET A 15 -2.67 10.00 5.12
CA MET A 15 -1.92 10.34 6.33
C MET A 15 -2.70 11.35 7.18
N TYR A 16 -3.29 12.38 6.56
CA TYR A 16 -4.15 13.35 7.24
C TYR A 16 -5.30 12.68 7.99
N VAL A 17 -6.04 11.78 7.31
CA VAL A 17 -7.15 11.04 7.94
C VAL A 17 -6.65 10.18 9.09
N LEU A 18 -5.55 9.44 8.91
CA LEU A 18 -4.99 8.58 9.96
C LEU A 18 -4.58 9.39 11.20
N LEU A 19 -3.92 10.53 11.01
CA LEU A 19 -3.53 11.41 12.10
C LEU A 19 -4.75 12.01 12.82
N GLU A 20 -5.77 12.46 12.07
CA GLU A 20 -6.98 13.03 12.64
C GLU A 20 -7.78 11.99 13.46
N GLU A 21 -7.96 10.78 12.93
CA GLU A 21 -8.62 9.70 13.65
C GLU A 21 -7.81 9.25 14.89
N THR A 22 -6.48 9.26 14.80
CA THR A 22 -5.60 8.99 15.95
C THR A 22 -5.75 10.05 17.04
N ARG A 23 -5.80 11.34 16.67
CA ARG A 23 -6.03 12.45 17.62
C ARG A 23 -7.39 12.33 18.31
N ARG A 24 -8.44 11.96 17.57
CA ARG A 24 -9.77 11.71 18.15
C ARG A 24 -9.75 10.55 19.13
N ALA A 25 -9.13 9.43 18.75
CA ALA A 25 -9.01 8.27 19.64
C ALA A 25 -8.23 8.60 20.93
N VAL A 26 -7.15 9.38 20.82
CA VAL A 26 -6.37 9.87 21.97
C VAL A 26 -7.22 10.79 22.86
N HIS A 27 -7.95 11.73 22.27
CA HIS A 27 -8.85 12.62 23.01
C HIS A 27 -9.92 11.83 23.78
N ASP A 28 -10.57 10.87 23.13
CA ASP A 28 -11.61 10.05 23.76
C ASP A 28 -11.05 9.16 24.88
N LEU A 29 -9.83 8.65 24.71
CA LEU A 29 -9.10 7.93 25.75
C LEU A 29 -8.84 8.80 26.97
N GLN A 30 -8.36 10.04 26.77
CA GLN A 30 -8.08 10.99 27.86
C GLN A 30 -9.35 11.33 28.65
N GLN A 31 -10.47 11.58 27.96
CA GLN A 31 -11.76 11.81 28.60
C GLN A 31 -12.24 10.60 29.42
N THR A 32 -12.03 9.38 28.90
CA THR A 32 -12.45 8.14 29.56
C THR A 32 -11.60 7.80 30.78
N MET A 33 -10.29 8.02 30.71
CA MET A 33 -9.36 7.70 31.81
C MET A 33 -9.31 8.79 32.89
N GLY A 34 -9.89 9.97 32.65
CA GLY A 34 -9.80 11.12 33.57
C GLY A 34 -8.35 11.54 33.82
N SER A 35 -7.48 11.36 32.82
CA SER A 35 -6.05 11.65 32.92
C SER A 35 -5.69 12.87 32.10
N ASP A 36 -5.01 13.83 32.74
CA ASP A 36 -4.47 15.02 32.08
C ASP A 36 -3.09 14.78 31.45
N LEU A 37 -2.63 13.52 31.34
CA LEU A 37 -1.35 13.21 30.69
C LEU A 37 -1.43 13.61 29.21
N PRO A 38 -0.60 14.56 28.75
CA PRO A 38 -0.61 14.96 27.35
C PRO A 38 -0.03 13.82 26.51
N VAL A 39 -0.85 13.18 25.68
CA VAL A 39 -0.41 12.22 24.68
C VAL A 39 -0.23 12.98 23.36
N SER A 40 1.00 13.11 22.89
CA SER A 40 1.25 13.72 21.59
C SER A 40 0.88 12.76 20.45
N VAL A 41 0.47 13.31 19.31
CA VAL A 41 0.24 12.53 18.09
C VAL A 41 1.09 13.09 16.98
N CYS A 42 1.91 12.25 16.36
CA CYS A 42 2.76 12.66 15.23
C CYS A 42 2.88 11.56 14.17
N SER A 43 3.32 11.94 12.98
CA SER A 43 3.73 11.00 11.94
C SER A 43 5.15 10.48 12.17
N ALA A 44 5.53 9.41 11.46
CA ALA A 44 6.91 8.92 11.45
C ALA A 44 7.89 9.98 10.93
N ASP A 45 7.51 10.76 9.90
CA ASP A 45 8.33 11.88 9.41
C ASP A 45 8.57 12.92 10.51
N GLU A 46 7.51 13.34 11.20
CA GLU A 46 7.61 14.30 12.31
C GLU A 46 8.49 13.77 13.46
N LEU A 47 8.39 12.47 13.78
CA LEU A 47 9.25 11.82 14.77
C LEU A 47 10.72 11.82 14.32
N LEU A 48 11.01 11.46 13.07
CA LEU A 48 12.36 11.48 12.51
C LEU A 48 12.95 12.89 12.51
N GLN A 49 12.14 13.91 12.18
CA GLN A 49 12.54 15.31 12.25
C GLN A 49 12.91 15.73 13.67
N GLN A 50 12.13 15.33 14.68
CA GLN A 50 12.47 15.59 16.09
C GLN A 50 13.75 14.85 16.51
N ALA A 51 13.87 13.58 16.13
CA ALA A 51 15.02 12.75 16.46
C ALA A 51 16.32 13.24 15.80
N SER A 52 16.24 13.86 14.62
CA SER A 52 17.40 14.44 13.91
C SER A 52 18.12 15.54 14.68
N ALA A 53 17.46 16.16 15.67
CA ALA A 53 18.08 17.15 16.55
C ALA A 53 19.06 16.53 17.57
N TYR A 54 19.02 15.21 17.77
CA TYR A 54 19.85 14.51 18.74
C TYR A 54 21.21 14.14 18.14
N PRO A 55 22.35 14.46 18.80
CA PRO A 55 23.67 14.15 18.28
C PRO A 55 23.87 12.65 18.01
N GLY A 56 24.30 12.32 16.79
CA GLY A 56 24.58 10.94 16.36
C GLY A 56 23.36 10.15 15.88
N PHE A 57 22.19 10.77 15.77
CA PHE A 57 20.97 10.11 15.30
C PHE A 57 21.11 9.54 13.89
N ASP A 58 21.78 10.27 12.99
CA ASP A 58 22.04 9.83 11.61
C ASP A 58 22.80 8.50 11.56
N VAL A 59 23.90 8.39 12.32
CA VAL A 59 24.72 7.18 12.40
C VAL A 59 23.94 6.03 13.03
N PHE A 60 23.19 6.31 14.10
CA PHE A 60 22.34 5.34 14.76
C PHE A 60 21.26 4.81 13.81
N TYR A 61 20.55 5.70 13.12
CA TYR A 61 19.41 5.36 12.29
C TYR A 61 19.83 4.51 11.07
N GLU A 62 20.97 4.84 10.45
CA GLU A 62 21.54 4.01 9.38
C GLU A 62 21.93 2.61 9.88
N ALA A 63 22.53 2.50 11.07
CA ALA A 63 22.86 1.21 11.67
C ALA A 63 21.61 0.39 12.00
N ALA A 64 20.55 1.03 12.53
CA ALA A 64 19.28 0.41 12.83
C ALA A 64 18.60 -0.11 11.55
N LYS A 65 18.51 0.72 10.50
CA LYS A 65 17.98 0.29 9.19
C LYS A 65 18.78 -0.86 8.57
N GLN A 66 20.09 -0.87 8.75
CA GLN A 66 20.95 -1.95 8.28
C GLN A 66 20.70 -3.25 9.04
N ALA A 67 20.42 -3.20 10.35
CA ALA A 67 20.02 -4.36 11.13
C ALA A 67 18.66 -4.91 10.66
N SER A 68 17.66 -4.03 10.47
CA SER A 68 16.36 -4.42 9.92
C SER A 68 16.47 -5.06 8.54
N PHE A 69 17.31 -4.50 7.65
CA PHE A 69 17.58 -5.13 6.35
C PHE A 69 18.11 -6.56 6.50
N VAL A 70 19.05 -6.81 7.42
CA VAL A 70 19.59 -8.15 7.64
C VAL A 70 18.50 -9.11 8.16
N ALA A 71 17.71 -8.68 9.13
CA ALA A 71 16.61 -9.50 9.68
C ALA A 71 15.59 -9.88 8.59
N LEU A 72 15.22 -8.93 7.73
CA LEU A 72 14.31 -9.18 6.59
C LEU A 72 14.91 -10.14 5.57
N GLN A 73 16.21 -10.04 5.25
CA GLN A 73 16.89 -10.94 4.32
C GLN A 73 16.99 -12.37 4.87
N GLU A 74 17.17 -12.53 6.18
CA GLU A 74 17.21 -13.82 6.85
C GLU A 74 15.81 -14.43 7.06
N GLY A 75 14.75 -13.65 6.82
CA GLY A 75 13.37 -14.07 7.07
C GLY A 75 13.06 -14.27 8.56
N SER A 76 13.83 -13.64 9.45
CA SER A 76 13.69 -13.73 10.90
C SER A 76 12.67 -12.72 11.47
N SER A 77 12.19 -11.80 10.63
CA SER A 77 11.23 -10.75 10.97
C SER A 77 10.42 -10.33 9.73
N THR A 78 9.36 -9.55 9.94
CA THR A 78 8.50 -9.00 8.90
C THR A 78 8.63 -7.48 8.79
N TYR A 79 8.18 -6.91 7.66
CA TYR A 79 8.19 -5.45 7.46
C TYR A 79 7.43 -4.68 8.55
N VAL A 80 6.32 -5.23 9.05
CA VAL A 80 5.53 -4.62 10.13
C VAL A 80 6.29 -4.66 11.45
N GLU A 81 6.86 -5.82 11.80
CA GLU A 81 7.66 -5.98 13.03
C GLU A 81 8.89 -5.05 13.02
N GLU A 82 9.64 -4.99 11.90
CA GLU A 82 10.80 -4.10 11.79
C GLU A 82 10.43 -2.61 11.81
N THR A 83 9.26 -2.24 11.28
CA THR A 83 8.75 -0.86 11.36
C THR A 83 8.47 -0.47 12.82
N ILE A 84 7.84 -1.37 13.59
CA ILE A 84 7.59 -1.17 15.03
C ILE A 84 8.91 -1.12 15.79
N HIS A 85 9.82 -2.06 15.53
CA HIS A 85 11.13 -2.14 16.18
C HIS A 85 11.95 -0.86 15.94
N LEU A 86 11.97 -0.33 14.71
CA LEU A 86 12.64 0.93 14.43
C LEU A 86 12.04 2.11 15.20
N LEU A 87 10.70 2.20 15.30
CA LEU A 87 10.04 3.23 16.11
C LEU A 87 10.46 3.14 17.58
N GLU A 88 10.46 1.94 18.16
CA GLU A 88 10.92 1.71 19.54
C GLU A 88 12.37 2.14 19.73
N GLN A 89 13.27 1.74 18.82
CA GLN A 89 14.68 2.12 18.91
C GLN A 89 14.89 3.64 18.77
N ILE A 90 14.11 4.33 17.93
CA ILE A 90 14.15 5.81 17.81
C ILE A 90 13.73 6.47 19.13
N LEU A 91 12.66 5.98 19.76
CA LEU A 91 12.18 6.50 21.04
C LEU A 91 13.21 6.25 22.16
N ASP A 92 13.82 5.06 22.20
CA ASP A 92 14.90 4.72 23.14
C ASP A 92 16.12 5.62 22.95
N PHE A 93 16.56 5.83 21.70
CA PHE A 93 17.71 6.67 21.38
C PHE A 93 17.51 8.12 21.81
N THR A 94 16.31 8.66 21.56
CA THR A 94 15.96 10.05 21.91
C THR A 94 15.65 10.25 23.39
N GLY A 95 15.40 9.16 24.13
CA GLY A 95 14.98 9.23 25.53
C GLY A 95 13.60 9.86 25.73
N MET A 96 12.76 9.84 24.68
CA MET A 96 11.39 10.36 24.76
C MET A 96 10.53 9.44 25.63
N THR A 97 10.18 9.92 26.82
CA THR A 97 9.44 9.16 27.83
C THR A 97 7.99 9.62 28.01
N ALA A 98 7.62 10.75 27.41
CA ALA A 98 6.23 11.20 27.40
C ALA A 98 5.38 10.29 26.51
N PRO A 99 4.13 9.96 26.92
CA PRO A 99 3.22 9.19 26.08
C PRO A 99 3.02 9.82 24.69
N MET A 100 3.08 8.99 23.65
CA MET A 100 2.96 9.43 22.25
C MET A 100 2.23 8.36 21.43
N ALA A 101 1.44 8.80 20.46
CA ALA A 101 0.93 7.95 19.38
C ALA A 101 1.63 8.34 18.07
N VAL A 102 2.27 7.37 17.42
CA VAL A 102 2.98 7.57 16.15
C VAL A 102 2.22 6.88 15.03
N VAL A 103 1.99 7.60 13.93
CA VAL A 103 1.40 7.06 12.71
C VAL A 103 2.49 6.88 11.65
N ALA A 104 2.68 5.65 11.19
CA ALA A 104 3.68 5.30 10.19
C ALA A 104 3.05 4.44 9.08
N PHE A 105 3.67 4.45 7.90
CA PHE A 105 3.41 3.43 6.88
C PHE A 105 4.36 2.25 7.07
N ALA A 106 3.91 1.05 6.69
CA ALA A 106 4.73 -0.16 6.67
C ALA A 106 4.69 -0.76 5.25
N PRO A 107 5.83 -1.31 4.74
CA PRO A 107 5.83 -1.99 3.45
C PRO A 107 4.95 -3.26 3.43
N PRO A 108 4.54 -3.74 2.23
CA PRO A 108 4.76 -3.14 0.90
C PRO A 108 3.77 -2.01 0.56
N CYS A 109 4.19 -1.09 -0.30
CA CYS A 109 3.35 -0.03 -0.87
C CYS A 109 2.77 -0.47 -2.22
N TYR A 110 1.45 -0.50 -2.35
CA TYR A 110 0.74 -0.75 -3.61
C TYR A 110 0.15 0.58 -4.12
N PRO A 111 0.78 1.26 -5.10
CA PRO A 111 0.28 2.50 -5.65
C PRO A 111 -1.06 2.29 -6.38
N ALA A 112 -1.89 3.32 -6.45
CA ALA A 112 -3.09 3.26 -7.27
C ALA A 112 -2.70 3.17 -8.75
N ALA A 113 -3.38 2.29 -9.48
CA ALA A 113 -3.16 2.08 -10.90
C ALA A 113 -4.49 2.12 -11.63
N ASP A 114 -4.55 2.90 -12.71
CA ASP A 114 -5.75 3.06 -13.55
C ASP A 114 -5.39 2.90 -15.02
N SER A 115 -5.72 1.74 -15.58
CA SER A 115 -5.47 1.44 -16.99
C SER A 115 -6.32 2.30 -17.95
N LEU A 116 -7.40 2.94 -17.46
CA LEU A 116 -8.22 3.85 -18.27
C LEU A 116 -7.64 5.27 -18.35
N SER A 117 -6.71 5.64 -17.47
CA SER A 117 -6.01 6.93 -17.54
C SER A 117 -4.98 6.97 -18.67
N PHE A 118 -4.45 5.79 -19.05
CA PHE A 118 -3.41 5.65 -20.09
C PHE A 118 -3.76 4.52 -21.08
N PRO A 119 -4.90 4.59 -21.79
CA PRO A 119 -5.33 3.49 -22.65
C PRO A 119 -4.46 3.41 -23.91
N THR A 120 -4.10 2.19 -24.31
CA THR A 120 -3.56 1.93 -25.64
C THR A 120 -4.70 1.60 -26.61
N PRO A 121 -4.50 1.75 -27.94
CA PRO A 121 -5.50 1.32 -28.93
C PRO A 121 -5.89 -0.16 -28.75
N ALA A 122 -4.91 -1.06 -28.62
CA ALA A 122 -5.13 -2.48 -28.40
C ALA A 122 -5.95 -2.77 -27.11
N PHE A 123 -5.70 -2.01 -26.04
CA PHE A 123 -6.46 -2.14 -24.80
C PHE A 123 -7.91 -1.67 -24.96
N THR A 124 -8.11 -0.56 -25.66
CA THR A 124 -9.44 -0.01 -25.94
C THR A 124 -10.25 -0.97 -26.80
N ASP A 125 -9.65 -1.49 -27.88
CA ASP A 125 -10.26 -2.47 -28.77
C ASP A 125 -10.63 -3.77 -28.01
N LEU A 126 -9.75 -4.21 -27.10
CA LEU A 126 -10.03 -5.36 -26.23
C LEU A 126 -11.23 -5.10 -25.31
N LEU A 127 -11.32 -3.92 -24.68
CA LEU A 127 -12.44 -3.52 -23.83
C LEU A 127 -13.77 -3.48 -24.58
N GLU A 128 -13.77 -3.05 -25.83
CA GLU A 128 -14.96 -3.08 -26.70
C GLU A 128 -15.30 -4.49 -27.16
N LYS A 129 -14.27 -5.33 -27.38
CA LYS A 129 -14.45 -6.68 -27.91
C LYS A 129 -15.02 -7.65 -26.89
N ILE A 130 -14.51 -7.65 -25.65
CA ILE A 130 -14.89 -8.63 -24.62
C ILE A 130 -16.42 -8.71 -24.43
N PRO A 131 -17.18 -7.60 -24.29
CA PRO A 131 -18.64 -7.65 -24.15
C PRO A 131 -19.37 -8.28 -25.34
N THR A 132 -18.76 -8.32 -26.54
CA THR A 132 -19.35 -9.00 -27.71
C THR A 132 -19.19 -10.51 -27.67
N LEU A 133 -18.25 -11.01 -26.87
CA LEU A 133 -17.92 -12.43 -26.75
C LEU A 133 -18.63 -13.09 -25.57
N MET A 134 -19.07 -12.30 -24.59
CA MET A 134 -19.60 -12.76 -23.31
C MET A 134 -20.32 -11.65 -22.56
N ASP A 135 -21.27 -12.02 -21.71
CA ASP A 135 -21.92 -11.10 -20.78
C ASP A 135 -20.98 -10.79 -19.60
N VAL A 136 -20.30 -9.65 -19.68
CA VAL A 136 -19.39 -9.16 -18.64
C VAL A 136 -19.70 -7.71 -18.28
N ARG A 137 -19.36 -7.36 -17.04
CA ARG A 137 -19.33 -5.99 -16.57
C ARG A 137 -17.91 -5.69 -16.11
N PHE A 138 -17.40 -4.53 -16.51
CA PHE A 138 -16.16 -3.98 -15.97
C PHE A 138 -16.47 -3.05 -14.81
N ASP A 139 -15.74 -3.23 -13.72
CA ASP A 139 -15.64 -2.22 -12.67
C ASP A 139 -14.27 -1.54 -12.82
N ARG A 140 -14.24 -0.22 -12.64
CA ARG A 140 -13.03 0.59 -12.90
C ARG A 140 -11.89 0.26 -11.94
N TYR A 141 -12.21 -0.13 -10.70
CA TYR A 141 -11.21 -0.35 -9.67
C TYR A 141 -11.48 -1.64 -8.90
N PHE A 142 -10.40 -2.40 -8.69
CA PHE A 142 -10.41 -3.58 -7.83
C PHE A 142 -9.89 -3.18 -6.45
N ASN A 143 -10.74 -3.30 -5.43
CA ASN A 143 -10.40 -2.90 -4.07
C ASN A 143 -9.52 -3.92 -3.33
N GLY A 144 -9.04 -4.99 -3.99
CA GLY A 144 -8.11 -5.94 -3.39
C GLY A 144 -6.65 -5.61 -3.73
N VAL A 145 -5.72 -6.34 -3.12
CA VAL A 145 -4.29 -6.23 -3.44
C VAL A 145 -4.02 -6.99 -4.74
N SER A 146 -3.27 -6.38 -5.66
CA SER A 146 -2.86 -7.01 -6.90
C SER A 146 -1.53 -6.44 -7.34
N ASP A 147 -0.61 -7.30 -7.80
CA ASP A 147 0.68 -6.88 -8.37
C ASP A 147 0.50 -6.02 -9.62
N CYS A 148 -0.68 -6.02 -10.24
CA CYS A 148 -1.01 -5.10 -11.32
C CYS A 148 -0.98 -3.63 -10.90
N SER A 149 -1.01 -3.32 -9.60
CA SER A 149 -0.77 -1.95 -9.10
C SER A 149 0.56 -1.36 -9.59
N TYR A 150 1.54 -2.21 -9.92
CA TYR A 150 2.86 -1.79 -10.40
C TYR A 150 2.91 -1.58 -11.92
N CYS A 151 1.87 -1.95 -12.67
CA CYS A 151 1.92 -1.96 -14.13
C CYS A 151 1.65 -0.59 -14.76
N CYS A 152 0.74 0.21 -14.19
CA CYS A 152 0.34 1.51 -14.73
C CYS A 152 0.12 2.54 -13.61
N VAL A 153 1.17 2.77 -12.83
CA VAL A 153 1.21 3.85 -11.82
C VAL A 153 1.07 5.19 -12.54
N ASP A 154 0.31 6.12 -11.97
CA ASP A 154 0.21 7.49 -12.48
C ASP A 154 1.62 8.13 -12.55
N PRO A 155 2.08 8.62 -13.73
CA PRO A 155 3.34 9.35 -13.86
C PRO A 155 3.46 10.55 -12.92
N ASP A 156 2.33 11.18 -12.56
CA ASP A 156 2.27 12.35 -11.69
C ASP A 156 2.09 11.99 -10.19
N PHE A 157 2.12 10.70 -9.84
CA PHE A 157 2.02 10.24 -8.45
C PHE A 157 3.16 10.83 -7.59
N ASP A 158 2.81 11.57 -6.53
CA ASP A 158 3.77 12.09 -5.54
C ASP A 158 4.01 11.07 -4.42
N GLU A 159 5.22 10.52 -4.39
CA GLU A 159 5.66 9.56 -3.39
C GLU A 159 6.21 10.18 -2.11
N SER A 160 6.38 11.50 -2.03
CA SER A 160 7.14 12.12 -0.95
C SER A 160 6.55 11.83 0.44
N MET A 161 5.23 11.80 0.57
CA MET A 161 4.54 11.42 1.81
C MET A 161 4.75 9.94 2.16
N VAL A 162 4.80 9.06 1.16
CA VAL A 162 5.06 7.62 1.32
C VAL A 162 6.51 7.41 1.77
N GLU A 163 7.47 7.99 1.06
CA GLU A 163 8.91 7.89 1.34
C GLU A 163 9.24 8.38 2.75
N LYS A 164 8.73 9.56 3.15
CA LYS A 164 9.03 10.16 4.46
C LYS A 164 8.43 9.40 5.64
N ASN A 165 7.35 8.65 5.43
CA ASN A 165 6.65 7.92 6.49
C ASN A 165 6.84 6.39 6.43
N LEU A 166 7.58 5.87 5.46
CA LEU A 166 8.09 4.50 5.41
C LEU A 166 9.53 4.46 5.96
N LEU A 167 9.69 4.08 7.23
CA LEU A 167 11.01 4.02 7.89
C LEU A 167 12.01 3.12 7.14
N LEU A 168 11.50 2.02 6.58
CA LEU A 168 12.27 1.01 5.85
C LEU A 168 12.54 1.37 4.38
N TRP A 169 12.14 2.56 3.92
CA TRP A 169 12.38 3.00 2.55
C TRP A 169 13.87 2.96 2.18
N GLY A 170 14.18 2.59 0.93
CA GLY A 170 15.54 2.47 0.42
C GLY A 170 16.03 1.03 0.47
N LYS A 171 17.11 0.73 1.20
CA LYS A 171 17.76 -0.59 1.12
C LYS A 171 16.89 -1.75 1.63
N ALA A 172 16.13 -1.54 2.72
CA ALA A 172 15.25 -2.56 3.31
C ALA A 172 13.99 -2.81 2.48
N TYR A 173 13.47 -1.78 1.83
CA TYR A 173 12.38 -1.84 0.88
C TYR A 173 12.74 -1.06 -0.39
N PRO A 174 13.46 -1.69 -1.34
CA PRO A 174 13.82 -1.04 -2.59
C PRO A 174 12.57 -0.89 -3.46
N PHE A 175 12.18 0.35 -3.74
CA PHE A 175 10.98 0.65 -4.52
C PHE A 175 11.33 1.64 -5.63
N ASP A 176 11.61 1.10 -6.83
CA ASP A 176 12.00 1.89 -8.01
C ASP A 176 10.78 2.47 -8.71
N LEU A 177 10.17 3.48 -8.08
CA LEU A 177 8.97 4.13 -8.58
C LEU A 177 9.19 4.85 -9.92
N ASP A 178 10.38 5.38 -10.16
CA ASP A 178 10.74 6.01 -11.44
C ASP A 178 10.64 5.03 -12.62
N SER A 179 11.02 3.77 -12.41
CA SER A 179 10.82 2.72 -13.40
C SER A 179 9.34 2.32 -13.52
N LEU A 180 8.60 2.24 -12.40
CA LEU A 180 7.18 1.91 -12.41
C LEU A 180 6.35 2.95 -13.18
N LYS A 181 6.62 4.25 -12.97
CA LYS A 181 5.99 5.37 -13.70
C LYS A 181 6.23 5.30 -15.21
N LYS A 182 7.26 4.58 -15.68
CA LYS A 182 7.56 4.42 -17.12
C LYS A 182 6.93 3.18 -17.75
N LEU A 183 6.54 2.18 -16.97
CA LEU A 183 6.02 0.91 -17.50
C LEU A 183 4.74 1.14 -18.32
N GLN A 184 3.77 1.86 -17.75
CA GLN A 184 2.50 2.23 -18.40
C GLN A 184 1.86 1.06 -19.18
N ILE A 185 1.84 -0.13 -18.56
CA ILE A 185 1.27 -1.36 -19.13
C ILE A 185 -0.18 -1.46 -18.68
N PRO A 186 -1.18 -1.26 -19.57
CA PRO A 186 -2.58 -1.44 -19.22
C PRO A 186 -2.86 -2.90 -18.91
N PHE A 187 -3.75 -3.14 -17.94
CA PHE A 187 -4.11 -4.49 -17.50
C PHE A 187 -5.62 -4.63 -17.27
N LEU A 188 -6.09 -5.87 -17.27
CA LEU A 188 -7.44 -6.24 -16.86
C LEU A 188 -7.35 -7.35 -15.82
N LEU A 189 -8.04 -7.16 -14.69
CA LEU A 189 -8.20 -8.20 -13.69
C LEU A 189 -9.51 -8.95 -13.99
N LEU A 190 -9.38 -10.20 -14.43
CA LEU A 190 -10.50 -11.10 -14.69
C LEU A 190 -10.41 -12.30 -13.74
N GLY A 191 -11.38 -12.39 -12.85
CA GLY A 191 -11.47 -13.45 -11.85
C GLY A 191 -12.79 -14.21 -11.92
N PRO A 192 -12.86 -15.42 -11.34
CA PRO A 192 -14.11 -16.13 -11.22
C PRO A 192 -15.01 -15.45 -10.18
N TRP A 193 -16.31 -15.75 -10.22
CA TRP A 193 -17.22 -15.37 -9.14
C TRP A 193 -16.80 -16.04 -7.83
N GLY A 194 -16.36 -15.22 -6.88
CA GLY A 194 -16.02 -15.61 -5.52
C GLY A 194 -16.76 -14.77 -4.48
N LYS A 195 -16.74 -15.23 -3.24
CA LYS A 195 -17.28 -14.51 -2.09
C LYS A 195 -16.38 -14.72 -0.87
N ASP A 196 -16.34 -13.72 0.00
CA ASP A 196 -15.56 -13.67 1.24
C ASP A 196 -14.05 -13.81 0.98
N LEU A 197 -13.55 -13.07 -0.03
CA LEU A 197 -12.12 -13.04 -0.40
C LEU A 197 -11.26 -12.60 0.79
N HIS A 198 -10.19 -13.34 1.08
CA HIS A 198 -9.32 -13.12 2.24
C HIS A 198 -9.99 -13.30 3.61
N GLU A 199 -11.11 -14.05 3.66
CA GLU A 199 -11.77 -14.46 4.90
C GLU A 199 -11.76 -15.98 5.03
N GLY A 200 -11.91 -16.51 6.26
CA GLY A 200 -11.93 -17.96 6.49
C GLY A 200 -13.08 -18.71 5.80
N THR A 201 -14.08 -17.99 5.30
CA THR A 201 -15.22 -18.52 4.54
C THR A 201 -15.07 -18.33 3.03
N GLU A 202 -13.87 -17.97 2.56
CA GLU A 202 -13.58 -17.78 1.13
C GLU A 202 -14.07 -18.97 0.30
N ARG A 203 -14.81 -18.67 -0.77
CA ARG A 203 -15.34 -19.68 -1.69
C ARG A 203 -15.46 -19.14 -3.09
N VAL A 204 -15.29 -20.04 -4.06
CA VAL A 204 -15.42 -19.75 -5.48
C VAL A 204 -16.55 -20.57 -6.09
N HIS A 205 -17.29 -19.98 -7.03
CA HIS A 205 -18.34 -20.68 -7.76
C HIS A 205 -17.72 -21.65 -8.79
N ILE A 206 -17.95 -22.96 -8.61
CA ILE A 206 -17.26 -24.00 -9.38
C ILE A 206 -17.44 -23.85 -10.90
N ASP A 207 -18.67 -23.58 -11.37
CA ASP A 207 -18.94 -23.36 -12.79
C ASP A 207 -18.27 -22.08 -13.32
N SER A 208 -18.11 -21.06 -12.47
CA SER A 208 -17.42 -19.83 -12.88
C SER A 208 -15.94 -20.08 -13.11
N VAL A 209 -15.28 -20.79 -12.20
CA VAL A 209 -13.83 -21.01 -12.25
C VAL A 209 -13.43 -22.13 -13.20
N SER A 210 -14.23 -23.19 -13.33
CA SER A 210 -13.85 -24.38 -14.09
C SER A 210 -14.35 -24.42 -15.52
N ARG A 211 -15.31 -23.56 -15.89
CA ARG A 211 -15.93 -23.55 -17.23
C ARG A 211 -15.99 -22.16 -17.85
N LYS A 212 -16.60 -21.20 -17.16
CA LYS A 212 -16.81 -19.85 -17.71
C LYS A 212 -15.50 -19.09 -17.88
N LEU A 213 -14.74 -18.89 -16.80
CA LEU A 213 -13.49 -18.12 -16.85
C LEU A 213 -12.47 -18.71 -17.85
N PRO A 214 -12.22 -20.03 -17.90
CA PRO A 214 -11.31 -20.59 -18.92
C PRO A 214 -11.75 -20.28 -20.35
N HIS A 215 -13.05 -20.42 -20.66
CA HIS A 215 -13.57 -20.09 -21.99
C HIS A 215 -13.39 -18.61 -22.34
N ILE A 216 -13.60 -17.73 -21.35
CA ILE A 216 -13.40 -16.29 -21.48
C ILE A 216 -11.94 -15.97 -21.78
N LEU A 217 -11.02 -16.54 -21.01
CA LEU A 217 -9.58 -16.35 -21.19
C LEU A 217 -9.11 -16.87 -22.56
N ASP A 218 -9.57 -18.05 -22.99
CA ASP A 218 -9.26 -18.60 -24.32
C ASP A 218 -9.71 -17.67 -25.45
N ALA A 219 -10.90 -17.07 -25.32
CA ALA A 219 -11.42 -16.13 -26.30
C ALA A 219 -10.58 -14.84 -26.36
N ILE A 220 -10.16 -14.32 -25.19
CA ILE A 220 -9.28 -13.14 -25.09
C ILE A 220 -7.91 -13.42 -25.68
N ILE A 221 -7.26 -14.52 -25.28
CA ILE A 221 -5.94 -14.92 -25.79
C ILE A 221 -6.00 -15.13 -27.30
N SER A 222 -7.05 -15.79 -27.80
CA SER A 222 -7.26 -16.00 -29.22
C SER A 222 -7.51 -14.71 -30.01
N TYR A 223 -8.03 -13.66 -29.36
CA TYR A 223 -8.23 -12.36 -29.98
C TYR A 223 -6.90 -11.59 -30.04
N VAL A 224 -6.23 -11.46 -28.89
CA VAL A 224 -4.94 -10.74 -28.78
C VAL A 224 -3.84 -11.40 -29.63
N GLY A 225 -3.81 -12.73 -29.70
CA GLY A 225 -2.78 -13.46 -30.48
C GLY A 225 -3.01 -13.50 -32.00
N ARG A 226 -4.06 -12.86 -32.52
CA ARG A 226 -4.31 -12.73 -33.97
C ARG A 226 -3.81 -11.40 -34.55
N GLU A 227 -3.50 -10.44 -33.69
CA GLU A 227 -2.79 -9.21 -34.05
C GLU A 227 -1.27 -9.46 -34.09
#